data_AF-A0A7K4DTU9-F1
#
_entry.id   AF-A0A7K4DTU9-F1
#
_cell.length_a   1.000
_cell.length_b   1.000
_cell.length_c   1.000
_cell.angle_alpha   90.00
_cell.angle_beta   90.00
_cell.angle_gamma   90.00
#
_symmetry.space_group_name_H-M   'P 1'
#
loop_
_entity.id
_entity.type
_entity.pdbx_description
1 polymer ?
#
loop_
_entity_poly.entity_id
_entity_poly.type
_entity_poly.pdbx_seq_one_letter_code
_entity_poly.pdbx_strand_id
1 'polypeptide(L)'
;MVKAKATVHGAISLVNAIANKKGATLGIALKVEAIVEATQGKGIIIESQNKSLSSRLINMTIEKILSKKDLEQKKITITLDSEIPTGYGLKSSSAISSAIALACAKIFKPKLTDQQIILAGVDASIESKVSITGAYDDACSCYYGGFNITDNAKRRRVRFEKGPTNLIAVIFIPKNRKRGNLKNLSSLSAVFEKAWDLAKNGNYWEAMTINGLATASILNSEPKIITSLIEKGALAASVSGNGPSIAAVTKKENEANIKKIFSTLEGNIIVSKISNKKAEVHEL
;
A
#
# COMPACT_ATOMS: atom_id res chain seq x y z
N MET A 1 8.78 10.44 -29.53
CA MET A 1 8.98 10.04 -28.13
C MET A 1 7.74 10.47 -27.37
N VAL A 2 7.17 9.62 -26.52
CA VAL A 2 6.00 9.98 -25.69
C VAL A 2 6.35 9.66 -24.24
N LYS A 3 6.00 10.57 -23.33
CA LYS A 3 6.24 10.41 -21.89
C LYS A 3 4.97 10.66 -21.11
N ALA A 4 4.78 9.91 -20.03
CA ALA A 4 3.71 10.15 -19.07
C ALA A 4 4.24 9.99 -17.65
N LYS A 5 3.78 10.85 -16.75
CA LYS A 5 4.06 10.79 -15.33
C LYS A 5 2.79 10.44 -14.57
N ALA A 6 2.84 9.37 -13.80
CA ALA A 6 1.81 8.99 -12.85
C ALA A 6 2.27 9.22 -11.42
N THR A 7 1.39 9.74 -10.58
CA THR A 7 1.60 9.89 -9.14
C THR A 7 0.53 9.09 -8.40
N VAL A 8 0.98 8.19 -7.53
CA VAL A 8 0.14 7.31 -6.70
C VAL A 8 0.56 7.44 -5.25
N HIS A 9 -0.36 7.21 -4.32
CA HIS A 9 -0.10 7.40 -2.90
C HIS A 9 0.11 6.09 -2.15
N GLY A 10 0.58 6.18 -0.91
CA GLY A 10 0.71 5.07 0.02
C GLY A 10 -0.56 4.84 0.83
N ALA A 11 -0.56 3.77 1.62
CA ALA A 11 -1.62 3.52 2.57
C ALA A 11 -1.09 2.71 3.78
N ILE A 12 -1.86 2.73 4.86
CA ILE A 12 -1.66 1.89 6.06
C ILE A 12 -2.78 0.85 6.19
N SER A 13 -2.54 -0.23 6.92
CA SER A 13 -3.57 -1.25 7.17
C SER A 13 -4.47 -0.88 8.34
N LEU A 14 -5.76 -1.11 8.14
CA LEU A 14 -6.75 -1.27 9.21
C LEU A 14 -6.96 -2.77 9.49
N VAL A 15 -7.04 -3.61 8.46
CA VAL A 15 -7.19 -5.07 8.60
C VAL A 15 -6.30 -5.78 7.59
N ASN A 16 -5.51 -6.74 8.04
CA ASN A 16 -4.64 -7.56 7.18
C ASN A 16 -5.45 -8.59 6.40
N ALA A 17 -5.30 -8.60 5.07
CA ALA A 17 -6.05 -9.48 4.18
C ALA A 17 -5.54 -10.93 4.08
N ILE A 18 -4.39 -11.29 4.65
CA ILE A 18 -3.80 -12.63 4.46
C ILE A 18 -4.67 -13.73 5.07
N ALA A 19 -5.22 -13.50 6.27
CA ALA A 19 -5.96 -14.53 6.99
C ALA A 19 -7.22 -14.99 6.24
N ASN A 20 -8.03 -14.03 5.76
CA ASN A 20 -9.37 -14.32 5.21
C ASN A 20 -9.58 -13.81 3.78
N LYS A 21 -8.53 -13.29 3.13
CA LYS A 21 -8.62 -12.60 1.82
C LYS A 21 -9.56 -11.39 1.85
N LYS A 22 -9.76 -10.79 3.02
CA LYS A 22 -10.62 -9.63 3.26
C LYS A 22 -9.81 -8.55 3.94
N GLY A 23 -9.64 -7.42 3.27
CA GLY A 23 -8.71 -6.37 3.66
C GLY A 23 -9.41 -5.06 3.97
N ALA A 24 -8.75 -4.22 4.76
CA ALA A 24 -9.15 -2.84 4.99
C ALA A 24 -7.93 -1.94 5.13
N THR A 25 -7.91 -0.82 4.43
CA THR A 25 -6.76 0.09 4.35
C THR A 25 -7.20 1.55 4.35
N LEU A 26 -6.26 2.43 4.71
CA LEU A 26 -6.45 3.88 4.73
C LEU A 26 -5.33 4.59 3.96
N GLY A 27 -5.70 5.42 2.98
CA GLY A 27 -4.79 6.26 2.19
C GLY A 27 -3.99 7.25 3.04
N ILE A 28 -2.69 7.38 2.73
CA ILE A 28 -1.78 8.38 3.33
C ILE A 28 -1.06 9.17 2.25
N ALA A 29 -0.50 10.32 2.60
CA ALA A 29 0.02 11.28 1.62
C ALA A 29 1.37 10.91 0.98
N LEU A 30 2.12 9.95 1.54
CA LEU A 30 3.39 9.50 0.93
C LEU A 30 3.14 9.08 -0.52
N LYS A 31 4.01 9.48 -1.45
CA LYS A 31 3.81 9.23 -2.89
C LYS A 31 4.87 8.36 -3.54
N VAL A 32 4.46 7.79 -4.66
CA VAL A 32 5.30 7.16 -5.69
C VAL A 32 5.02 7.90 -6.99
N GLU A 33 6.08 8.32 -7.66
CA GLU A 33 6.04 8.91 -8.98
C GLU A 33 6.70 7.95 -9.97
N ALA A 34 5.99 7.61 -11.04
CA ALA A 34 6.48 6.78 -12.12
C ALA A 34 6.43 7.58 -13.42
N ILE A 35 7.59 7.77 -14.05
CA ILE A 35 7.69 8.32 -15.39
C ILE A 35 7.92 7.16 -16.35
N VAL A 36 7.03 7.01 -17.33
CA VAL A 36 7.17 6.03 -18.41
C VAL A 36 7.44 6.78 -19.69
N GLU A 37 8.53 6.42 -20.36
CA GLU A 37 8.91 6.92 -21.66
C GLU A 37 8.86 5.81 -22.71
N ALA A 38 8.26 6.10 -23.86
CA ALA A 38 8.21 5.22 -25.01
C ALA A 38 8.94 5.82 -26.21
N THR A 39 9.96 5.10 -26.68
CA THR A 39 10.73 5.42 -27.90
C THR A 39 10.69 4.26 -28.89
N GLN A 40 11.11 4.48 -30.14
CA GLN A 40 11.27 3.38 -31.10
C GLN A 40 12.41 2.46 -30.65
N GLY A 41 12.21 1.15 -30.73
CA GLY A 41 13.21 0.16 -30.30
C GLY A 41 12.55 -1.04 -29.65
N LYS A 42 13.29 -1.80 -28.84
CA LYS A 42 12.75 -2.98 -28.16
C LYS A 42 13.27 -3.08 -26.73
N GLY A 43 12.40 -3.55 -25.84
CA GLY A 43 12.76 -3.92 -24.47
C GLY A 43 12.37 -2.90 -23.41
N ILE A 44 12.66 -3.25 -22.16
CA ILE A 44 12.29 -2.49 -20.96
C ILE A 44 13.58 -2.12 -20.23
N ILE A 45 13.74 -0.83 -19.90
CA ILE A 45 14.80 -0.30 -19.05
C ILE A 45 14.15 0.27 -17.79
N ILE A 46 14.67 -0.14 -16.64
CA ILE A 46 14.20 0.32 -15.32
C ILE A 46 15.33 1.14 -14.69
N GLU A 47 15.09 2.44 -14.55
CA GLU A 47 15.95 3.38 -13.87
C GLU A 47 15.35 3.68 -12.49
N SER A 48 16.08 3.32 -11.45
CA SER A 48 15.65 3.59 -10.08
C SER A 48 16.84 4.01 -9.24
N GLN A 49 16.68 5.12 -8.53
CA GLN A 49 17.62 5.52 -7.48
C GLN A 49 17.59 4.54 -6.29
N ASN A 50 16.49 3.81 -6.13
CA ASN A 50 16.26 2.84 -5.06
C ASN A 50 16.50 1.39 -5.54
N LYS A 51 17.59 0.77 -5.08
CA LYS A 51 18.02 -0.60 -5.45
C LYS A 51 17.11 -1.75 -4.97
N SER A 52 16.06 -1.46 -4.18
CA SER A 52 15.22 -2.51 -3.54
C SER A 52 13.92 -2.86 -4.27
N LEU A 53 13.75 -2.38 -5.50
CA LEU A 53 12.54 -2.62 -6.31
C LEU A 53 12.58 -4.01 -6.98
N SER A 54 11.42 -4.68 -7.02
CA SER A 54 11.28 -5.93 -7.76
C SER A 54 11.16 -5.65 -9.25
N SER A 55 12.26 -5.85 -9.99
CA SER A 55 12.25 -5.79 -11.46
C SER A 55 11.19 -6.72 -12.06
N ARG A 56 10.96 -7.88 -11.44
CA ARG A 56 9.92 -8.86 -11.83
C ARG A 56 8.51 -8.28 -11.76
N LEU A 57 8.15 -7.61 -10.65
CA LEU A 57 6.84 -6.95 -10.54
C LEU A 57 6.67 -5.86 -11.60
N ILE A 58 7.71 -5.05 -11.81
CA ILE A 58 7.69 -3.96 -12.79
C ILE A 58 7.46 -4.51 -14.20
N ASN A 59 8.28 -5.48 -14.63
CA ASN A 59 8.15 -6.12 -15.93
C ASN A 59 6.76 -6.73 -16.15
N MET A 60 6.26 -7.50 -15.17
CA MET A 60 4.93 -8.12 -15.27
C MET A 60 3.82 -7.07 -15.33
N THR A 61 3.94 -5.95 -14.60
CA THR A 61 2.96 -4.86 -14.64
C THR A 61 2.88 -4.24 -16.02
N ILE A 62 4.02 -4.01 -16.67
CA ILE A 62 4.08 -3.46 -18.04
C ILE A 62 3.43 -4.45 -19.01
N GLU A 63 3.75 -5.74 -18.90
CA GLU A 63 3.20 -6.80 -19.76
C GLU A 63 1.67 -6.97 -19.59
N LYS A 64 1.09 -6.58 -18.45
CA LYS A 64 -0.37 -6.55 -18.27
C LYS A 64 -1.05 -5.40 -19.02
N ILE A 65 -0.32 -4.32 -19.32
CA ILE A 65 -0.85 -3.17 -20.06
C ILE A 65 -0.45 -3.23 -21.53
N LEU A 66 0.81 -3.44 -21.86
CA LEU A 66 1.32 -3.41 -23.23
C LEU A 66 1.09 -4.75 -23.93
N SER A 67 0.83 -4.71 -25.25
CA SER A 67 0.79 -5.93 -26.06
C SER A 67 2.21 -6.41 -26.42
N LYS A 68 2.35 -7.67 -26.82
CA LYS A 68 3.63 -8.19 -27.35
C LYS A 68 4.16 -7.35 -28.51
N LYS A 69 3.27 -6.89 -29.39
CA LYS A 69 3.61 -6.01 -30.52
C LYS A 69 4.16 -4.67 -30.04
N ASP A 70 3.58 -4.07 -29.00
CA ASP A 70 4.10 -2.82 -28.43
C ASP A 70 5.52 -3.03 -27.90
N LEU A 71 5.77 -4.12 -27.18
CA LEU A 71 7.08 -4.44 -26.60
C LEU A 71 8.15 -4.79 -27.63
N GLU A 72 7.76 -5.26 -28.82
CA GLU A 72 8.67 -5.54 -29.94
C GLU A 72 9.04 -4.28 -30.72
N GLN A 73 8.19 -3.26 -30.70
CA GLN A 73 8.34 -2.03 -31.49
C GLN A 73 8.73 -0.81 -30.66
N LYS A 74 8.53 -0.86 -29.34
CA LYS A 74 8.86 0.21 -28.41
C LYS A 74 9.89 -0.22 -27.39
N LYS A 75 10.84 0.69 -27.17
CA LYS A 75 11.71 0.69 -26.00
C LYS A 75 11.01 1.49 -24.90
N ILE A 76 10.78 0.85 -23.75
CA ILE A 76 10.12 1.43 -22.59
C ILE A 76 11.16 1.75 -21.53
N THR A 77 11.33 3.01 -21.18
CA THR A 77 12.18 3.43 -20.06
C THR A 77 11.27 3.86 -18.90
N ILE A 78 11.56 3.36 -17.70
CA ILE A 78 10.80 3.69 -16.49
C ILE A 78 11.73 4.34 -15.48
N THR A 79 11.38 5.53 -15.03
CA THR A 79 12.03 6.20 -13.90
C THR A 79 11.09 6.20 -12.71
N LEU A 80 11.55 5.70 -11.56
CA LEU A 80 10.76 5.63 -10.32
C LEU A 80 11.37 6.46 -9.20
N ASP A 81 10.52 7.26 -8.56
CA ASP A 81 10.81 7.95 -7.30
C ASP A 81 9.73 7.60 -6.26
N SER A 82 10.12 7.36 -5.02
CA SER A 82 9.21 6.84 -3.99
C SER A 82 9.60 7.30 -2.60
N GLU A 83 8.67 7.97 -1.93
CA GLU A 83 8.73 8.33 -0.51
C GLU A 83 8.36 7.16 0.41
N ILE A 84 7.76 6.09 -0.15
CA ILE A 84 7.27 4.95 0.63
C ILE A 84 8.39 3.93 0.87
N PRO A 85 8.73 3.61 2.13
CA PRO A 85 9.71 2.57 2.44
C PRO A 85 9.30 1.18 1.90
N THR A 86 10.10 0.65 0.97
CA THR A 86 9.86 -0.66 0.36
C THR A 86 10.06 -1.78 1.38
N GLY A 87 9.11 -2.71 1.43
CA GLY A 87 9.24 -3.91 2.25
C GLY A 87 9.00 -3.69 3.74
N TYR A 88 8.30 -2.61 4.13
CA TYR A 88 7.95 -2.33 5.54
C TYR A 88 6.47 -2.47 5.89
N GLY A 89 5.62 -2.88 4.95
CA GLY A 89 4.17 -3.02 5.18
C GLY A 89 3.36 -1.74 4.89
N LEU A 90 3.97 -0.79 4.18
CA LEU A 90 3.37 0.48 3.73
C LEU A 90 2.90 0.44 2.27
N LYS A 91 2.66 -0.77 1.74
CA LYS A 91 1.97 -0.98 0.45
C LYS A 91 2.70 -0.42 -0.77
N SER A 92 4.02 -0.21 -0.62
CA SER A 92 4.92 0.28 -1.66
C SER A 92 4.77 -0.49 -2.97
N SER A 93 4.71 -1.83 -2.94
CA SER A 93 4.53 -2.64 -4.15
C SER A 93 3.25 -2.32 -4.92
N SER A 94 2.13 -2.14 -4.21
CA SER A 94 0.84 -1.83 -4.82
C SER A 94 0.80 -0.40 -5.36
N ALA A 95 1.46 0.55 -4.69
CA ALA A 95 1.61 1.93 -5.18
C ALA A 95 2.47 1.96 -6.46
N ILE A 96 3.61 1.26 -6.47
CA ILE A 96 4.52 1.18 -7.62
C ILE A 96 3.84 0.53 -8.83
N SER A 97 3.23 -0.65 -8.66
CA SER A 97 2.56 -1.33 -9.78
C SER A 97 1.38 -0.52 -10.30
N SER A 98 0.62 0.15 -9.43
CA SER A 98 -0.47 1.03 -9.86
C SER A 98 0.04 2.26 -10.62
N ALA A 99 1.16 2.87 -10.20
CA ALA A 99 1.74 4.04 -10.87
C ALA A 99 2.24 3.68 -12.27
N ILE A 100 2.95 2.55 -12.39
CA ILE A 100 3.44 2.05 -13.68
C ILE A 100 2.27 1.69 -14.59
N ALA A 101 1.29 0.93 -14.09
CA ALA A 101 0.12 0.55 -14.87
C ALA A 101 -0.64 1.79 -15.39
N LEU A 102 -0.80 2.81 -14.55
CA LEU A 102 -1.48 4.06 -14.90
C LEU A 102 -0.70 4.86 -15.96
N ALA A 103 0.61 5.04 -15.79
CA ALA A 103 1.46 5.73 -16.76
C ALA A 103 1.52 4.99 -18.12
N CYS A 104 1.66 3.66 -18.10
CA CYS A 104 1.59 2.84 -19.31
C CYS A 104 0.21 2.94 -19.98
N ALA A 105 -0.88 2.88 -19.20
CA ALA A 105 -2.23 2.98 -19.75
C ALA A 105 -2.46 4.32 -20.42
N LYS A 106 -1.97 5.43 -19.84
CA LYS A 106 -2.07 6.77 -20.44
C LYS A 106 -1.46 6.83 -21.84
N ILE A 107 -0.32 6.18 -22.08
CA ILE A 107 0.38 6.18 -23.37
C ILE A 107 -0.24 5.19 -24.36
N PHE A 108 -0.50 3.96 -23.92
CA PHE A 108 -0.79 2.84 -24.83
C PHE A 108 -2.26 2.45 -24.88
N LYS A 109 -3.01 2.67 -23.80
CA LYS A 109 -4.40 2.22 -23.67
C LYS A 109 -5.25 3.26 -22.89
N PRO A 110 -5.40 4.50 -23.39
CA PRO A 110 -6.02 5.61 -22.66
C PRO A 110 -7.51 5.39 -22.33
N LYS A 111 -8.14 4.37 -22.91
CA LYS A 111 -9.53 3.98 -22.65
C LYS A 111 -9.71 3.00 -21.49
N LEU A 112 -8.64 2.53 -20.84
CA LEU A 112 -8.77 1.64 -19.69
C LEU A 112 -9.39 2.37 -18.51
N THR A 113 -10.31 1.68 -17.83
CA THR A 113 -10.92 2.15 -16.59
C THR A 113 -9.94 2.03 -15.42
N ASP A 114 -10.15 2.82 -14.37
CA ASP A 114 -9.36 2.73 -13.12
C ASP A 114 -9.32 1.29 -12.57
N GLN A 115 -10.44 0.58 -12.62
CA GLN A 115 -10.51 -0.80 -12.15
C GLN A 115 -9.60 -1.72 -12.98
N GLN A 116 -9.59 -1.59 -14.31
CA GLN A 116 -8.70 -2.38 -15.17
C GLN A 116 -7.23 -2.07 -14.90
N ILE A 117 -6.89 -0.81 -14.63
CA ILE A 117 -5.53 -0.38 -14.29
C ILE A 117 -5.08 -0.99 -12.96
N ILE A 118 -5.91 -0.91 -11.92
CA ILE A 118 -5.64 -1.53 -10.62
C ILE A 118 -5.48 -3.04 -10.76
N LEU A 119 -6.38 -3.69 -11.51
CA LEU A 119 -6.35 -5.13 -11.72
C LEU A 119 -5.07 -5.59 -12.43
N ALA A 120 -4.56 -4.82 -13.39
CA ALA A 120 -3.28 -5.12 -14.02
C ALA A 120 -2.12 -5.20 -13.00
N GLY A 121 -2.05 -4.25 -12.06
CA GLY A 121 -1.04 -4.26 -10.99
C GLY A 121 -1.26 -5.40 -9.97
N VAL A 122 -2.51 -5.74 -9.67
CA VAL A 122 -2.88 -6.84 -8.76
C VAL A 122 -2.52 -8.20 -9.38
N ASP A 123 -2.84 -8.41 -10.65
CA ASP A 123 -2.48 -9.62 -11.41
C ASP A 123 -0.97 -9.79 -11.51
N ALA A 124 -0.27 -8.72 -11.86
CA ALA A 124 1.19 -8.70 -11.86
C ALA A 124 1.78 -9.02 -10.48
N SER A 125 1.15 -8.57 -9.39
CA SER A 125 1.61 -8.85 -8.02
C SER A 125 1.48 -10.33 -7.63
N ILE A 126 0.43 -11.00 -8.09
CA ILE A 126 0.22 -12.44 -7.86
C ILE A 126 1.22 -13.25 -8.69
N GLU A 127 1.31 -13.00 -9.99
CA GLU A 127 2.19 -13.76 -10.89
C GLU A 127 3.68 -13.54 -10.56
N SER A 128 4.02 -12.32 -10.10
CA SER A 128 5.35 -11.99 -9.59
C SER A 128 5.62 -12.54 -8.18
N LYS A 129 4.67 -13.26 -7.55
CA LYS A 129 4.78 -13.84 -6.20
C LYS A 129 5.16 -12.82 -5.11
N VAL A 130 4.96 -11.52 -5.39
CA VAL A 130 5.17 -10.45 -4.41
C VAL A 130 4.01 -10.41 -3.41
N SER A 131 2.82 -10.80 -3.85
CA SER A 131 1.63 -10.91 -3.00
C SER A 131 0.93 -12.25 -3.18
N ILE A 132 0.41 -12.79 -2.07
CA ILE A 132 -0.38 -14.03 -2.07
C ILE A 132 -1.81 -13.76 -2.56
N THR A 133 -2.40 -12.62 -2.16
CA THR A 133 -3.79 -12.27 -2.44
C THR A 133 -3.93 -11.21 -3.54
N GLY A 134 -2.79 -10.74 -4.08
CA GLY A 134 -2.74 -9.58 -4.96
C GLY A 134 -2.90 -8.23 -4.27
N ALA A 135 -3.25 -8.22 -2.97
CA ALA A 135 -3.39 -7.02 -2.14
C ALA A 135 -4.30 -5.94 -2.78
N TYR A 136 -5.51 -6.37 -3.18
CA TYR A 136 -6.49 -5.50 -3.85
C TYR A 136 -6.95 -4.32 -2.98
N ASP A 137 -7.10 -4.52 -1.67
CA ASP A 137 -7.24 -3.46 -0.66
C ASP A 137 -6.11 -2.43 -0.72
N ASP A 138 -4.87 -2.90 -0.76
CA ASP A 138 -3.70 -2.03 -0.80
C ASP A 138 -3.72 -1.18 -2.07
N ALA A 139 -3.93 -1.81 -3.23
CA ALA A 139 -4.00 -1.11 -4.52
C ALA A 139 -5.16 -0.10 -4.56
N CYS A 140 -6.32 -0.44 -4.01
CA CYS A 140 -7.45 0.47 -3.93
C CYS A 140 -7.13 1.72 -3.11
N SER A 141 -6.56 1.59 -1.91
CA SER A 141 -6.23 2.78 -1.10
C SER A 141 -5.06 3.58 -1.65
N CYS A 142 -4.06 2.93 -2.24
CA CYS A 142 -2.98 3.65 -2.91
C CYS A 142 -3.50 4.47 -4.11
N TYR A 143 -4.46 3.92 -4.87
CA TYR A 143 -4.99 4.55 -6.07
C TYR A 143 -6.12 5.54 -5.81
N TYR A 144 -7.07 5.24 -4.94
CA TYR A 144 -8.24 6.10 -4.69
C TYR A 144 -8.10 7.01 -3.46
N GLY A 145 -7.17 6.69 -2.55
CA GLY A 145 -7.12 7.30 -1.22
C GLY A 145 -8.28 6.87 -0.32
N GLY A 146 -8.38 7.49 0.85
CA GLY A 146 -9.46 7.27 1.81
C GLY A 146 -9.48 5.85 2.40
N PHE A 147 -10.62 5.48 2.99
CA PHE A 147 -10.88 4.13 3.48
C PHE A 147 -11.29 3.22 2.31
N ASN A 148 -10.68 2.04 2.22
CA ASN A 148 -11.10 1.00 1.28
C ASN A 148 -11.17 -0.35 1.99
N ILE A 149 -12.36 -0.97 1.96
CA ILE A 149 -12.66 -2.25 2.56
C ILE A 149 -13.02 -3.19 1.43
N THR A 150 -12.34 -4.32 1.34
CA THR A 150 -12.42 -5.19 0.17
C THR A 150 -12.58 -6.66 0.53
N ASP A 151 -13.14 -7.39 -0.43
CA ASP A 151 -12.98 -8.83 -0.58
C ASP A 151 -11.95 -9.04 -1.69
N ASN A 152 -10.71 -9.37 -1.33
CA ASN A 152 -9.60 -9.55 -2.27
C ASN A 152 -9.77 -10.82 -3.11
N ALA A 153 -10.43 -11.86 -2.58
CA ALA A 153 -10.71 -13.07 -3.35
C ALA A 153 -11.64 -12.75 -4.52
N LYS A 154 -12.65 -11.91 -4.29
CA LYS A 154 -13.61 -11.47 -5.31
C LYS A 154 -13.18 -10.20 -6.05
N ARG A 155 -12.02 -9.62 -5.70
CA ARG A 155 -11.51 -8.34 -6.24
C ARG A 155 -12.57 -7.24 -6.21
N ARG A 156 -13.30 -7.17 -5.09
CA ARG A 156 -14.45 -6.30 -4.93
C ARG A 156 -14.23 -5.33 -3.79
N ARG A 157 -14.42 -4.04 -4.07
CA ARG A 157 -14.45 -3.00 -3.05
C ARG A 157 -15.84 -2.96 -2.42
N VAL A 158 -15.93 -3.44 -1.17
CA VAL A 158 -17.18 -3.64 -0.43
C VAL A 158 -17.67 -2.32 0.18
N ARG A 159 -16.76 -1.51 0.72
CA ARG A 159 -17.06 -0.18 1.24
C ARG A 159 -15.88 0.74 1.00
N PHE A 160 -16.16 2.01 0.72
CA PHE A 160 -15.13 3.02 0.52
C PHE A 160 -15.65 4.40 0.88
N GLU A 161 -14.85 5.16 1.60
CA GLU A 161 -15.24 6.46 2.15
C GLU A 161 -14.03 7.39 2.22
N LYS A 162 -14.28 8.70 2.32
CA LYS A 162 -13.20 9.65 2.58
C LYS A 162 -12.65 9.44 4.01
N GLY A 163 -11.34 9.35 4.12
CA GLY A 163 -10.63 9.42 5.38
C GLY A 163 -10.67 10.83 5.99
N PRO A 164 -10.59 10.96 7.33
CA PRO A 164 -10.62 12.25 8.02
C PRO A 164 -9.33 13.03 7.80
N THR A 165 -9.43 14.21 7.19
CA THR A 165 -8.28 15.05 6.81
C THR A 165 -7.65 15.82 7.97
N ASN A 166 -8.33 15.87 9.13
CA ASN A 166 -7.82 16.45 10.37
C ASN A 166 -6.92 15.48 11.17
N LEU A 167 -6.75 14.24 10.69
CA LEU A 167 -5.89 13.24 11.31
C LEU A 167 -4.57 13.07 10.54
N ILE A 168 -3.59 12.50 11.24
CA ILE A 168 -2.30 12.09 10.70
C ILE A 168 -2.03 10.62 11.04
N ALA A 169 -1.17 9.99 10.24
CA ALA A 169 -0.53 8.72 10.54
C ALA A 169 0.91 8.99 10.99
N VAL A 170 1.24 8.64 12.23
CA VAL A 170 2.62 8.59 12.72
C VAL A 170 3.08 7.15 12.62
N ILE A 171 4.15 6.91 11.87
CA ILE A 171 4.54 5.58 11.40
C ILE A 171 5.97 5.32 11.85
N PHE A 172 6.16 4.24 12.59
CA PHE A 172 7.47 3.72 12.94
C PHE A 172 7.99 2.75 11.87
N ILE A 173 9.22 2.96 11.43
CA ILE A 173 9.97 2.11 10.50
C ILE A 173 11.14 1.52 11.28
N PRO A 174 11.07 0.23 11.70
CA PRO A 174 12.17 -0.36 12.45
C PRO A 174 13.42 -0.47 11.57
N LYS A 175 14.61 -0.38 12.19
CA LYS A 175 15.88 -0.55 11.47
C LYS A 175 15.97 -1.93 10.80
N ASN A 176 15.52 -2.98 11.49
CA ASN A 176 15.53 -4.35 11.00
C ASN A 176 14.19 -4.76 10.40
N ARG A 177 14.21 -5.39 9.22
CA ARG A 177 13.02 -5.91 8.52
C ARG A 177 12.56 -7.28 9.04
N LYS A 178 12.71 -7.56 10.34
CA LYS A 178 12.29 -8.85 10.90
C LYS A 178 10.76 -8.97 10.80
N ARG A 179 10.29 -10.04 10.17
CA ARG A 179 8.86 -10.37 10.05
C ARG A 179 8.61 -11.73 10.67
N GLY A 180 7.50 -11.88 11.38
CA GLY A 180 7.00 -13.20 11.75
C GLY A 180 6.48 -13.99 10.55
N ASN A 181 6.11 -15.24 10.80
CA ASN A 181 5.57 -16.12 9.77
C ASN A 181 4.13 -15.73 9.43
N LEU A 182 3.90 -15.23 8.22
CA LEU A 182 2.58 -14.80 7.75
C LEU A 182 1.54 -15.92 7.73
N LYS A 183 1.97 -17.19 7.63
CA LYS A 183 1.07 -18.35 7.72
C LYS A 183 0.38 -18.43 9.07
N ASN A 184 0.98 -17.88 10.13
CA ASN A 184 0.40 -17.93 11.46
C ASN A 184 -0.80 -16.98 11.60
N LEU A 185 -1.01 -16.03 10.67
CA LEU A 185 -2.18 -15.14 10.71
C LEU A 185 -3.51 -15.90 10.60
N SER A 186 -3.51 -17.09 9.98
CA SER A 186 -4.72 -17.92 9.90
C SER A 186 -5.15 -18.49 11.25
N SER A 187 -4.28 -18.52 12.27
CA SER A 187 -4.65 -19.03 13.61
C SER A 187 -5.70 -18.15 14.29
N LEU A 188 -5.75 -16.86 13.93
CA LEU A 188 -6.74 -15.90 14.41
C LEU A 188 -7.68 -15.42 13.30
N SER A 189 -7.96 -16.26 12.29
CA SER A 189 -8.88 -15.92 11.19
C SER A 189 -10.23 -15.38 11.67
N ALA A 190 -10.82 -15.94 12.72
CA ALA A 190 -12.08 -15.43 13.28
C ALA A 190 -11.96 -14.00 13.86
N VAL A 191 -10.80 -13.64 14.42
CA VAL A 191 -10.52 -12.29 14.93
C VAL A 191 -10.36 -11.30 13.78
N PHE A 192 -9.62 -11.68 12.74
CA PHE A 192 -9.49 -10.85 11.53
C PHE A 192 -10.83 -10.65 10.81
N GLU A 193 -11.70 -11.66 10.82
CA GLU A 193 -13.05 -11.56 10.26
C GLU A 193 -13.88 -10.52 11.03
N LYS A 194 -13.88 -10.59 12.36
CA LYS A 194 -14.57 -9.61 13.21
C LYS A 194 -14.02 -8.19 13.01
N ALA A 195 -12.70 -8.03 12.91
CA ALA A 195 -12.09 -6.73 12.61
C ALA A 195 -12.53 -6.22 11.23
N TRP A 196 -12.60 -7.09 10.22
CA TRP A 196 -13.09 -6.73 8.89
C TRP A 196 -14.58 -6.35 8.90
N ASP A 197 -15.43 -7.06 9.64
CA ASP A 197 -16.84 -6.72 9.79
C ASP A 197 -17.04 -5.36 10.48
N LEU A 198 -16.22 -5.04 11.48
CA LEU A 198 -16.20 -3.71 12.10
C LEU A 198 -15.85 -2.63 11.07
N ALA A 199 -14.79 -2.82 10.28
CA ALA A 199 -14.40 -1.88 9.25
C ALA A 199 -15.49 -1.74 8.17
N LYS A 200 -16.11 -2.84 7.74
CA LYS A 200 -17.25 -2.85 6.80
C LYS A 200 -18.43 -2.04 7.35
N ASN A 201 -18.63 -2.03 8.66
CA ASN A 201 -19.70 -1.28 9.33
C ASN A 201 -19.31 0.16 9.69
N GLY A 202 -18.08 0.61 9.38
CA GLY A 202 -17.61 1.98 9.62
C GLY A 202 -16.84 2.18 10.93
N ASN A 203 -16.69 1.12 11.73
CA ASN A 203 -15.93 1.13 12.99
C ASN A 203 -14.43 0.92 12.69
N TYR A 204 -13.82 1.90 12.01
CA TYR A 204 -12.47 1.77 11.45
C TYR A 204 -11.36 1.69 12.51
N TRP A 205 -11.51 2.42 13.62
CA TRP A 205 -10.48 2.51 14.66
C TRP A 205 -10.47 1.28 15.56
N GLU A 206 -11.65 0.76 15.88
CA GLU A 206 -11.82 -0.52 16.57
C GLU A 206 -11.24 -1.66 15.72
N ALA A 207 -11.56 -1.68 14.42
CA ALA A 207 -11.01 -2.65 13.48
C ALA A 207 -9.48 -2.59 13.43
N MET A 208 -8.91 -1.40 13.31
CA MET A 208 -7.46 -1.18 13.31
C MET A 208 -6.80 -1.64 14.60
N THR A 209 -7.41 -1.35 15.75
CA THR A 209 -6.88 -1.74 17.06
C THR A 209 -6.89 -3.26 17.25
N ILE A 210 -7.99 -3.93 16.92
CA ILE A 210 -8.10 -5.40 17.00
C ILE A 210 -7.08 -6.05 16.07
N ASN A 211 -6.97 -5.56 14.83
CA ASN A 211 -5.95 -6.02 13.89
C ASN A 211 -4.54 -5.80 14.46
N GLY A 212 -4.27 -4.63 15.04
CA GLY A 212 -2.98 -4.28 15.62
C GLY A 212 -2.54 -5.24 16.71
N LEU A 213 -3.41 -5.52 17.68
CA LEU A 213 -3.15 -6.44 18.78
C LEU A 213 -2.97 -7.89 18.28
N ALA A 214 -3.83 -8.35 17.36
CA ALA A 214 -3.74 -9.69 16.79
C ALA A 214 -2.46 -9.87 15.95
N THR A 215 -2.17 -8.94 15.04
CA THR A 215 -0.98 -8.99 14.19
C THR A 215 0.30 -8.88 14.99
N ALA A 216 0.38 -7.98 15.97
CA ALA A 216 1.57 -7.84 16.81
C ALA A 216 1.89 -9.15 17.53
N SER A 217 0.87 -9.74 18.17
CA SER A 217 1.00 -11.00 18.93
C SER A 217 1.48 -12.17 18.07
N ILE A 218 1.15 -12.18 16.76
CA ILE A 218 1.52 -13.26 15.83
C ILE A 218 2.84 -13.01 15.12
N LEU A 219 3.12 -11.77 14.72
CA LEU A 219 4.20 -11.43 13.78
C LEU A 219 5.48 -10.94 14.45
N ASN A 220 5.72 -11.32 15.71
CA ASN A 220 6.90 -10.94 16.51
C ASN A 220 7.05 -9.43 16.71
N SER A 221 5.94 -8.70 16.87
CA SER A 221 5.96 -7.31 17.33
C SER A 221 5.41 -7.25 18.76
N GLU A 222 5.89 -6.31 19.58
CA GLU A 222 5.44 -6.20 20.98
C GLU A 222 4.03 -5.59 21.05
N PRO A 223 2.98 -6.34 21.47
CA PRO A 223 1.61 -5.83 21.51
C PRO A 223 1.44 -4.63 22.46
N LYS A 224 2.26 -4.55 23.52
CA LYS A 224 2.24 -3.41 24.46
C LYS A 224 2.53 -2.07 23.78
N ILE A 225 3.23 -2.05 22.65
CA ILE A 225 3.44 -0.82 21.87
C ILE A 225 2.09 -0.28 21.37
N ILE A 226 1.20 -1.15 20.90
CA ILE A 226 -0.13 -0.76 20.38
C ILE A 226 -0.97 -0.09 21.48
N THR A 227 -1.03 -0.71 22.66
CA THR A 227 -1.79 -0.13 23.79
C THR A 227 -1.16 1.17 24.29
N SER A 228 0.18 1.23 24.38
CA SER A 228 0.90 2.44 24.79
C SER A 228 0.63 3.64 23.87
N LEU A 229 0.49 3.40 22.55
CA LEU A 229 0.15 4.45 21.59
C LEU A 229 -1.27 4.99 21.82
N ILE A 230 -2.23 4.12 22.10
CA ILE A 230 -3.62 4.48 22.40
C ILE A 230 -3.70 5.27 23.70
N GLU A 231 -3.03 4.81 24.76
CA GLU A 231 -2.91 5.54 26.04
C GLU A 231 -2.30 6.94 25.90
N LYS A 232 -1.50 7.17 24.85
CA LYS A 232 -0.89 8.47 24.52
C LYS A 232 -1.67 9.27 23.47
N GLY A 233 -2.92 8.90 23.21
CA GLY A 233 -3.85 9.70 22.43
C GLY A 233 -3.96 9.33 20.96
N ALA A 234 -3.44 8.17 20.53
CA ALA A 234 -3.80 7.62 19.23
C ALA A 234 -5.25 7.13 19.25
N LEU A 235 -6.00 7.38 18.17
CA LEU A 235 -7.35 6.83 17.98
C LEU A 235 -7.30 5.33 17.72
N ALA A 236 -6.28 4.88 17.00
CA ALA A 236 -5.96 3.47 16.81
C ALA A 236 -4.48 3.31 16.41
N ALA A 237 -3.95 2.12 16.65
CA ALA A 237 -2.62 1.74 16.19
C ALA A 237 -2.62 0.29 15.69
N SER A 238 -1.78 0.01 14.70
CA SER A 238 -1.64 -1.33 14.13
C SER A 238 -0.27 -1.55 13.53
N VAL A 239 0.18 -2.81 13.52
CA VAL A 239 1.18 -3.25 12.54
C VAL A 239 0.58 -3.04 11.15
N SER A 240 1.27 -2.29 10.28
CA SER A 240 0.79 -2.00 8.94
C SER A 240 1.18 -3.13 7.97
N GLY A 241 0.20 -3.58 7.17
CA GLY A 241 0.38 -4.69 6.24
C GLY A 241 0.90 -5.94 6.94
N ASN A 242 1.95 -6.51 6.37
CA ASN A 242 2.67 -7.67 6.89
C ASN A 242 3.80 -7.28 7.86
N GLY A 243 3.80 -6.03 8.32
CA GLY A 243 4.85 -5.45 9.14
C GLY A 243 6.19 -5.27 8.41
N PRO A 244 7.23 -4.86 9.15
CA PRO A 244 7.22 -4.63 10.60
C PRO A 244 6.88 -3.19 11.03
N SER A 245 6.44 -2.31 10.13
CA SER A 245 6.05 -0.96 10.54
C SER A 245 4.81 -0.94 11.42
N ILE A 246 4.78 -0.03 12.38
CA ILE A 246 3.61 0.27 13.22
C ILE A 246 3.10 1.65 12.83
N ALA A 247 1.82 1.76 12.52
CA ALA A 247 1.15 3.01 12.23
C ALA A 247 0.17 3.34 13.37
N ALA A 248 0.24 4.58 13.87
CA ALA A 248 -0.73 5.15 14.79
C ALA A 248 -1.46 6.29 14.10
N VAL A 249 -2.80 6.24 14.09
CA VAL A 249 -3.64 7.32 13.58
C VAL A 249 -4.05 8.19 14.75
N THR A 250 -3.80 9.50 14.63
CA THR A 250 -3.99 10.44 15.73
C THR A 250 -4.32 11.84 15.24
N LYS A 251 -4.82 12.71 16.13
CA LYS A 251 -4.88 14.15 15.90
C LYS A 251 -3.47 14.76 15.93
N LYS A 252 -3.27 15.85 15.19
CA LYS A 252 -1.97 16.53 15.09
C LYS A 252 -1.40 16.95 16.46
N GLU A 253 -2.26 17.37 17.40
CA GLU A 253 -1.88 17.77 18.77
C GLU A 253 -1.18 16.66 19.57
N ASN A 254 -1.49 15.39 19.28
CA ASN A 254 -0.91 14.24 19.97
C ASN A 254 0.37 13.71 19.29
N GLU A 255 0.82 14.30 18.18
CA GLU A 255 1.97 13.80 17.41
C GLU A 255 3.23 13.62 18.28
N ALA A 256 3.54 14.59 19.13
CA ALA A 256 4.74 14.55 19.98
C ALA A 256 4.69 13.39 20.99
N ASN A 257 3.52 13.13 21.56
CA ASN A 257 3.32 12.02 22.50
C ASN A 257 3.55 10.66 21.82
N ILE A 258 3.04 10.51 20.60
CA ILE A 258 3.22 9.31 19.79
C ILE A 258 4.69 9.13 19.38
N LYS A 259 5.35 10.19 18.92
CA LYS A 259 6.78 10.18 18.59
C LYS A 259 7.63 9.77 19.78
N LYS A 260 7.29 10.19 21.00
CA LYS A 260 8.01 9.83 22.23
C LYS A 260 7.95 8.33 22.52
N ILE A 261 6.84 7.66 22.22
CA ILE A 261 6.75 6.19 22.33
C ILE A 261 7.66 5.53 21.29
N PHE A 262 7.62 5.98 20.04
CA PHE A 262 8.46 5.39 18.99
C PHE A 262 9.95 5.70 19.13
N SER A 263 10.34 6.81 19.75
CA SER A 263 11.75 7.18 19.95
C SER A 263 12.52 6.25 20.90
N THR A 264 11.81 5.41 21.68
CA THR A 264 12.45 4.38 22.51
C THR A 264 12.82 3.13 21.70
N LEU A 265 12.37 3.04 20.45
CA LEU A 265 12.58 1.91 19.56
C LEU A 265 13.66 2.24 18.53
N GLU A 266 14.44 1.24 18.12
CA GLU A 266 15.49 1.42 17.11
C GLU A 266 14.90 1.49 15.68
N GLY A 267 14.79 2.69 15.14
CA GLY A 267 14.27 2.91 13.80
C GLY A 267 14.05 4.38 13.45
N ASN A 268 13.28 4.62 12.40
CA ASN A 268 12.91 5.94 11.91
C ASN A 268 11.42 6.19 12.10
N ILE A 269 11.02 7.46 12.19
CA ILE A 269 9.63 7.87 12.29
C ILE A 269 9.27 8.69 11.07
N ILE A 270 8.18 8.33 10.41
CA ILE A 270 7.57 9.08 9.30
C ILE A 270 6.22 9.60 9.78
N VAL A 271 5.90 10.86 9.45
CA VAL A 271 4.57 11.42 9.68
C VAL A 271 3.94 11.70 8.31
N SER A 272 2.72 11.21 8.11
CA SER A 272 1.97 11.43 6.88
C SER A 272 0.56 11.92 7.18
N LYS A 273 0.03 12.81 6.36
CA LYS A 273 -1.39 13.17 6.40
C LYS A 273 -2.23 12.00 5.89
N ILE A 274 -3.46 11.86 6.39
CA ILE A 274 -4.44 11.00 5.73
C ILE A 274 -4.78 11.61 4.36
N SER A 275 -4.77 10.79 3.31
CA SER A 275 -4.97 11.23 1.94
C SER A 275 -6.24 10.65 1.34
N ASN A 276 -7.07 11.52 0.77
CA ASN A 276 -8.20 11.19 -0.09
C ASN A 276 -7.89 11.45 -1.58
N LYS A 277 -6.62 11.72 -1.89
CA LYS A 277 -6.22 12.08 -3.25
C LYS A 277 -6.17 10.81 -4.10
N LYS A 278 -6.92 10.83 -5.19
CA LYS A 278 -6.86 9.82 -6.25
C LYS A 278 -5.53 9.97 -7.01
N ALA A 279 -5.01 8.85 -7.50
CA ALA A 279 -3.91 8.80 -8.44
C ALA A 279 -4.16 9.72 -9.64
N GLU A 280 -3.10 10.36 -10.12
CA GLU A 280 -3.13 11.31 -11.22
C GLU A 280 -2.09 10.93 -12.28
N VAL A 281 -2.37 11.24 -13.54
CA VAL A 281 -1.45 10.99 -14.64
C VAL A 281 -1.56 12.10 -15.68
N HIS A 282 -0.42 12.54 -16.21
CA HIS A 282 -0.32 13.55 -17.26
C HIS A 282 0.79 13.20 -18.24
N GLU A 283 0.67 13.69 -19.47
CA GLU A 283 1.75 13.64 -20.45
C GLU A 283 2.84 14.65 -20.08
N LEU A 284 4.10 14.32 -20.39
CA LEU A 284 5.26 15.19 -20.19
C LEU A 284 5.82 15.65 -21.54
#